data_AF-E2ASY3-F1
#
_entry.id   AF-E2ASY3-F1
#
_cell.length_a   1.000
_cell.length_b   1.000
_cell.length_c   1.000
_cell.angle_alpha   90.00
_cell.angle_beta   90.00
_cell.angle_gamma   90.00
#
_symmetry.space_group_name_H-M   'P 1'
#
loop_
_entity.id
_entity.type
_entity.pdbx_description
1 polymer ?
#
loop_
_entity_poly.entity_id
_entity_poly.type
_entity_poly.pdbx_seq_one_letter_code
_entity_poly.pdbx_strand_id
1 'polypeptide(L)' 'VRLVCPLSPIVFDLAINSVLRAVTAVDAGFDLLGSRHSVVTYADDIALVADSPEGMRRLLVA' A
#
# COMPACT_ATOMS: atom_id res chain seq x y z
N VAL A 1 11.90 -13.58 8.82
CA VAL A 1 12.75 -13.33 7.63
C VAL A 1 14.20 -13.22 8.09
N ARG A 2 15.17 -13.82 7.39
CA ARG A 2 16.59 -13.71 7.72
C ARG A 2 17.22 -12.61 6.85
N LEU A 3 17.88 -11.64 7.46
CA LEU A 3 18.59 -10.57 6.74
C LEU A 3 19.62 -11.19 5.78
N VAL A 4 19.74 -10.65 4.55
CA VAL A 4 20.68 -11.09 3.49
C VAL A 4 20.29 -12.40 2.77
N CYS A 5 19.07 -12.93 2.95
CA CYS A 5 18.58 -14.04 2.13
C CYS A 5 18.11 -13.51 0.75
N PRO A 6 18.57 -14.05 -0.39
CA PRO A 6 18.11 -13.60 -1.72
C PRO A 6 16.59 -13.72 -1.92
N LEU A 7 15.95 -14.64 -1.19
CA LEU A 7 14.50 -14.87 -1.26
C LEU A 7 13.70 -14.02 -0.28
N SER A 8 14.34 -13.37 0.70
CA SER A 8 13.61 -12.55 1.68
C SER A 8 12.77 -11.43 1.08
N PRO A 9 13.21 -10.70 0.03
CA PRO A 9 12.39 -9.66 -0.58
C PRO A 9 11.12 -10.23 -1.21
N ILE A 10 11.23 -11.35 -1.93
CA ILE A 10 10.08 -11.99 -2.60
C ILE A 10 9.05 -12.49 -1.59
N VAL A 11 9.51 -13.10 -0.49
CA VAL A 11 8.62 -13.57 0.57
C VAL A 11 7.95 -12.40 1.29
N PHE A 12 8.67 -11.29 1.49
CA PHE A 12 8.11 -10.08 2.06
C PHE A 12 7.04 -9.47 1.14
N ASP A 13 7.35 -9.30 -0.15
CA ASP A 13 6.41 -8.80 -1.16
C ASP A 13 5.15 -9.66 -1.21
N LEU A 14 5.28 -11.00 -1.16
CA LEU A 14 4.14 -11.90 -1.15
C LEU A 14 3.24 -11.68 0.07
N ALA A 15 3.84 -11.47 1.25
CA ALA A 15 3.11 -11.21 2.49
C ALA A 15 2.40 -9.85 2.46
N ILE A 16 3.07 -8.81 1.96
CA ILE A 16 2.51 -7.45 1.87
C ILE A 16 1.43 -7.34 0.79
N ASN A 17 1.45 -8.17 -0.24
CA ASN A 17 0.49 -8.10 -1.35
C ASN A 17 -0.98 -8.23 -0.89
N SER A 18 -1.27 -8.99 0.17
CA SER A 18 -2.65 -9.04 0.73
C SER A 18 -3.09 -7.69 1.30
N VAL A 19 -2.19 -6.98 1.99
CA VAL A 19 -2.44 -5.64 2.54
C VAL A 19 -2.63 -4.64 1.41
N LEU A 20 -1.78 -4.68 0.38
CA LEU A 20 -1.91 -3.79 -0.78
C LEU A 20 -3.24 -4.01 -1.51
N ARG A 21 -3.69 -5.26 -1.63
CA ARG A 21 -5.00 -5.59 -2.22
C ARG A 21 -6.17 -5.04 -1.38
N ALA A 22 -6.10 -5.10 -0.06
CA ALA A 22 -7.13 -4.54 0.80
C ALA A 22 -7.23 -3.01 0.64
N VAL A 23 -6.10 -2.33 0.70
CA VAL A 23 -6.02 -0.86 0.57
C VAL A 23 -6.42 -0.38 -0.83
N THR A 24 -6.05 -1.10 -1.89
CA THR A 24 -6.41 -0.74 -3.27
C THR A 24 -7.87 -1.04 -3.62
N ALA A 25 -8.55 -1.88 -2.84
CA ALA A 25 -9.98 -2.13 -2.99
C ALA A 25 -10.86 -1.01 -2.38
N VAL A 26 -10.28 -0.15 -1.53
CA VAL A 26 -10.98 1.01 -0.99
C VAL A 26 -11.06 2.09 -2.05
N ASP A 27 -12.27 2.59 -2.32
CA ASP A 27 -12.47 3.76 -3.18
C ASP A 27 -12.10 5.07 -2.46
N ALA A 28 -10.81 5.21 -2.17
CA ALA A 28 -10.17 6.39 -1.59
C ALA A 28 -8.73 6.45 -2.10
N GLY A 29 -8.18 7.65 -2.26
CA GLY A 29 -6.82 7.82 -2.75
C GLY A 29 -6.54 9.26 -3.16
N PHE A 30 -5.37 9.48 -3.73
CA PHE A 30 -4.98 10.73 -4.36
C PHE A 30 -5.18 10.62 -5.88
N ASP A 31 -5.86 11.59 -6.49
CA ASP A 31 -5.98 11.66 -7.95
C ASP A 31 -4.74 12.31 -8.56
N LEU A 32 -3.99 11.52 -9.32
CA LEU A 32 -2.88 11.98 -10.12
C LEU A 32 -3.20 11.75 -11.60
N LEU A 33 -3.45 12.83 -12.34
CA LEU A 33 -3.69 12.80 -13.78
C LEU A 33 -4.88 11.89 -14.19
N GLY A 34 -5.94 11.84 -13.40
CA GLY A 34 -7.12 11.00 -13.66
C GLY A 34 -6.95 9.55 -13.23
N SER A 35 -5.85 9.22 -12.56
CA SER A 35 -5.60 7.91 -11.96
C SER A 35 -5.59 8.02 -10.44
N ARG A 36 -6.40 7.21 -9.77
CA ARG A 36 -6.48 7.19 -8.31
C ARG A 36 -5.41 6.26 -7.73
N HIS A 37 -4.57 6.80 -6.87
CA HIS A 37 -3.49 6.08 -6.18
C HIS A 37 -3.71 6.15 -4.67
N SER A 38 -3.80 5.00 -4.00
CA SER A 38 -4.02 4.92 -2.55
C SER A 38 -2.78 4.53 -1.76
N VAL A 39 -1.74 4.03 -2.44
CA VAL A 39 -0.53 3.49 -1.80
C VAL A 39 0.72 3.74 -2.64
N VAL A 40 1.84 4.02 -1.97
CA VAL A 40 3.20 4.06 -2.52
C VAL A 40 4.06 3.12 -1.68
N THR A 41 4.79 2.22 -2.33
CA THR A 41 5.61 1.20 -1.66
C THR A 41 7.04 1.25 -2.16
N TYR A 42 8.01 1.12 -1.26
CA TYR A 42 9.41 0.94 -1.60
C TYR A 42 10.07 -0.01 -0.60
N ALA A 43 10.48 -1.20 -1.05
CA ALA A 43 10.96 -2.26 -0.17
C ALA A 43 9.98 -2.51 0.99
N ASP A 44 10.38 -2.25 2.23
CA ASP A 44 9.57 -2.37 3.44
C ASP A 44 8.80 -1.11 3.85
N ASP A 45 9.06 0.02 3.18
CA ASP A 45 8.34 1.27 3.41
C ASP A 45 7.02 1.33 2.63
N ILE A 46 5.94 1.65 3.33
CA ILE A 46 4.59 1.79 2.78
C ILE A 46 4.01 3.13 3.22
N ALA A 47 3.56 3.93 2.26
CA ALA A 47 2.86 5.18 2.49
C ALA A 47 1.45 5.12 1.89
N LEU A 48 0.43 5.42 2.70
CA LEU A 48 -0.93 5.66 2.24
C LEU A 48 -1.07 7.11 1.78
N VAL A 49 -1.85 7.34 0.73
CA VAL A 49 -2.08 8.68 0.20
C VAL A 49 -3.57 8.88 -0.04
N ALA A 50 -4.10 10.02 0.40
CA ALA A 50 -5.50 10.40 0.20
C ALA A 50 -5.62 11.91 -0.04
N ASP A 51 -6.63 12.31 -0.81
CA ASP A 51 -7.00 13.71 -1.06
C ASP A 51 -7.79 14.37 0.09
N SER A 52 -8.20 13.57 1.09
CA SER A 52 -9.07 13.99 2.17
C SER A 52 -8.80 13.22 3.48
N PRO A 53 -9.04 13.84 4.65
CA PRO A 53 -8.98 13.15 5.94
C PRO A 53 -9.94 11.96 6.02
N GLU A 54 -11.15 12.08 5.48
CA GLU A 54 -12.13 10.99 5.41
C GLU A 54 -11.63 9.82 4.57
N GLY A 55 -11.01 10.11 3.41
CA GLY A 55 -10.38 9.12 2.56
C GLY A 55 -9.25 8.39 3.29
N MET A 56 -8.35 9.13 3.95
CA MET A 56 -7.28 8.55 4.77
C MET A 56 -7.85 7.64 5.87
N ARG A 57 -8.92 8.06 6.55
CA ARG A 57 -9.54 7.26 7.59
C ARG A 57 -10.10 5.95 7.05
N ARG A 58 -10.67 5.94 5.84
CA ARG A 58 -11.14 4.70 5.19
C ARG A 58 -9.98 3.76 4.86
N LEU A 59 -8.86 4.30 4.38
CA LEU A 59 -7.66 3.50 4.09
C LEU A 59 -7.04 2.89 5.35
N LEU A 60 -7.08 3.59 6.49
CA LEU A 60 -6.52 3.11 7.76
C LEU A 60 -7.34 1.99 8.43
N VAL A 61 -8.60 1.81 8.04
CA VAL A 61 -9.51 0.78 8.60
C VAL A 61 -9.85 -0.33 7.59
N ALA A 62 -9.15 -0.35 6.45
CA ALA A 62 -9.33 -1.30 5.35
C ALA A 62 -8.94 -2.74 5.72
#